data_AF-A0A453SIA6-F1
#
_entry.id   AF-A0A453SIA6-F1
#
_cell.length_a   1.000
_cell.length_b   1.000
_cell.length_c   1.000
_cell.angle_alpha   90.00
_cell.angle_beta   90.00
_cell.angle_gamma   90.00
#
_symmetry.space_group_name_H-M   'P 1'
#
loop_
_entity.id
_entity.type
_entity.pdbx_description
1 polymer ?
#
loop_
_entity_poly.entity_id
_entity_poly.type
_entity_poly.pdbx_seq_one_letter_code
_entity_poly.pdbx_strand_id
1 'polypeptide(L)'
;MILHHLMARHLFVVSLLILSLVFNSCTAHSWRNNSSLDDMGPRCEPSSHPFGLCKTRAAAFGYPCEDHMVTTEDGYILSLKRIPHGVSKTENTTRIPVLLFHGLMVDSVSWVLGTPKQSLGFILADGGFDVWFANTRGTNSSRNHTSLTPDDPEYWNWTWDQLAAYDLPAVLQHVYDHTGGQKVHYIGHSLGTLIILAAFSEHRLLHLVRSAVLLCPIAYLYKTKSKLTRLATQILLAEVKTVHHTCSYYQIPHV
;
A
#
# COMPACT_ATOMS: atom_id res chain seq x y z
N MET A 1 36.10 11.25 4.91
CA MET A 1 35.42 11.27 6.23
C MET A 1 34.28 12.30 6.36
N ILE A 2 34.25 13.38 5.56
CA ILE A 2 33.23 14.44 5.69
C ILE A 2 31.88 14.08 5.02
N LEU A 3 31.90 13.29 3.94
CA LEU A 3 30.70 12.92 3.16
C LEU A 3 29.75 11.95 3.91
N HIS A 4 30.30 11.05 4.74
CA HIS A 4 29.51 10.12 5.57
C HIS A 4 28.77 10.84 6.70
N HIS A 5 29.35 11.91 7.26
CA HIS A 5 28.69 12.72 8.28
C HIS A 5 27.54 13.57 7.72
N LEU A 6 27.64 13.99 6.45
CA LEU A 6 26.59 14.75 5.79
C LEU A 6 25.35 13.88 5.53
N MET A 7 25.55 12.66 5.01
CA MET A 7 24.43 11.73 4.76
C MET A 7 23.77 11.22 6.04
N ALA A 8 24.54 10.99 7.11
CA ALA A 8 24.00 10.64 8.42
C ALA A 8 23.17 11.78 9.04
N ARG A 9 23.57 13.04 8.85
CA ARG A 9 22.77 14.21 9.27
C ARG A 9 21.46 14.30 8.49
N HIS A 10 21.45 14.04 7.19
CA HIS A 10 20.21 14.08 6.40
C HIS A 10 19.24 12.95 6.77
N LEU A 11 19.74 11.72 6.99
CA LEU A 11 18.91 10.59 7.45
C LEU A 11 18.35 10.79 8.87
N PHE A 12 19.13 11.42 9.75
CA PHE A 12 18.68 11.76 11.11
C PHE A 12 17.61 12.87 11.10
N VAL A 13 17.78 13.89 10.25
CA VAL A 13 16.80 14.96 10.07
C VAL A 13 15.50 14.45 9.44
N VAL A 14 15.58 13.54 8.46
CA VAL A 14 14.39 12.89 7.87
C VAL A 14 13.70 11.99 8.90
N SER A 15 14.46 11.27 9.73
CA SER A 15 13.89 10.45 10.82
C SER A 15 13.23 11.31 11.91
N LEU A 16 13.80 12.48 12.22
CA LEU A 16 13.22 13.47 13.14
C LEU A 16 11.99 14.17 12.56
N LEU A 17 11.94 14.40 11.24
CA LEU A 17 10.76 14.94 10.55
C LEU A 17 9.61 13.92 10.52
N ILE A 18 9.92 12.64 10.33
CA ILE A 18 8.93 11.55 10.44
C ILE A 18 8.46 11.43 11.90
N LEU A 19 9.36 11.54 12.89
CA LEU A 19 8.98 11.54 14.31
C LEU A 19 8.17 12.79 14.70
N SER A 20 8.47 13.96 14.16
CA SER A 20 7.76 15.21 14.49
C SER A 20 6.40 15.31 13.81
N LEU A 21 6.21 14.65 12.65
CA LEU A 21 4.88 14.44 12.06
C LEU A 21 4.04 13.44 12.86
N VAL A 22 4.68 12.53 13.62
CA VAL A 22 4.01 11.56 14.51
C VAL A 22 3.77 12.12 15.93
N PHE A 23 4.54 13.13 16.37
CA PHE A 23 4.50 13.66 17.74
C PHE A 23 4.24 15.18 17.85
N ASN A 24 3.50 15.78 16.91
CA ASN A 24 2.99 17.14 17.12
C ASN A 24 1.63 17.10 17.84
N SER A 25 1.70 17.13 19.18
CA SER A 25 0.58 17.00 20.14
C SER A 25 -0.44 18.15 20.13
N CYS A 26 -0.61 18.87 19.02
CA CYS A 26 -1.65 19.90 18.85
C CYS A 26 -2.70 19.57 17.78
N THR A 27 -2.56 18.44 17.07
CA THR A 27 -3.67 17.82 16.31
C THR A 27 -4.22 16.57 17.01
N ALA A 28 -3.63 16.18 18.15
CA ALA A 28 -3.97 15.00 18.94
C ALA A 28 -5.18 15.18 19.89
N HIS A 29 -5.97 16.25 19.71
CA HIS A 29 -7.08 16.59 20.64
C HIS A 29 -8.50 16.49 20.07
N SER A 30 -8.72 15.87 18.90
CA SER A 30 -10.09 15.59 18.40
C SER A 30 -10.55 14.13 18.53
N TRP A 31 -9.74 13.23 19.10
CA TRP A 31 -10.09 11.80 19.18
C TRP A 31 -10.27 11.31 20.61
N ARG A 32 -10.76 12.20 21.47
CA ARG A 32 -11.26 11.82 22.79
C ARG A 32 -12.62 12.47 22.95
N ASN A 33 -13.67 11.73 22.64
CA ASN A 33 -14.91 11.83 23.39
C ASN A 33 -15.81 10.61 23.13
N ASN A 34 -15.60 9.62 24.00
CA ASN A 34 -16.69 8.79 24.48
C ASN A 34 -17.44 9.58 25.56
N SER A 35 -18.12 10.66 25.12
CA SER A 35 -19.03 11.43 25.97
C SER A 35 -20.44 11.17 25.45
N SER A 36 -21.20 10.46 26.27
CA SER A 36 -22.66 10.35 26.18
C SER A 36 -23.28 11.75 26.29
N LEU A 37 -23.37 12.45 25.16
CA LEU A 37 -24.25 13.59 24.94
C LEU A 37 -24.68 13.50 23.48
N ASP A 38 -25.98 13.31 23.26
CA ASP A 38 -26.61 13.28 21.95
C ASP A 38 -26.27 14.57 21.18
N ASP A 39 -25.34 14.48 20.25
CA ASP A 39 -24.99 15.58 19.37
C ASP A 39 -26.05 15.67 18.25
N MET A 40 -27.06 16.52 18.46
CA MET A 40 -28.04 16.89 17.45
C MET A 40 -27.37 17.81 16.40
N GLY A 41 -26.66 17.20 15.46
CA GLY A 41 -26.15 17.88 14.26
C GLY A 41 -26.10 16.92 13.06
N PRO A 42 -26.37 17.38 11.83
CA PRO A 42 -26.18 16.54 10.66
C PRO A 42 -24.70 16.13 10.56
N ARG A 43 -24.46 14.81 10.44
CA ARG A 43 -23.12 14.25 10.26
C ARG A 43 -22.42 14.95 9.10
N CYS A 44 -21.26 15.55 9.35
CA CYS A 44 -20.39 16.05 8.29
C CYS A 44 -20.00 14.89 7.37
N GLU A 45 -20.14 15.09 6.06
CA GLU A 45 -19.61 14.17 5.05
C GLU A 45 -18.11 13.91 5.30
N PRO A 46 -17.64 12.66 5.26
CA PRO A 46 -16.23 12.35 5.44
C PRO A 46 -15.37 13.13 4.43
N SER A 47 -14.62 14.13 4.90
CA SER A 47 -13.69 14.86 4.05
C SER A 47 -12.63 13.90 3.52
N SER A 48 -12.36 13.93 2.21
CA SER A 48 -11.32 13.09 1.61
C SER A 48 -9.97 13.40 2.26
N HIS A 49 -9.24 12.36 2.66
CA HIS A 49 -7.90 12.49 3.24
C HIS A 49 -7.04 13.45 2.37
N PRO A 50 -6.25 14.37 2.98
CA PRO A 50 -5.55 15.44 2.26
C PRO A 50 -4.53 14.96 1.20
N PHE A 51 -4.31 13.65 1.10
CA PHE A 51 -3.40 13.01 0.16
C PHE A 51 -4.06 12.01 -0.80
N GLY A 52 -5.39 12.02 -0.96
CA GLY A 52 -6.08 11.08 -1.85
C GLY A 52 -5.60 11.15 -3.31
N LEU A 53 -5.12 10.04 -3.88
CA LEU A 53 -4.44 9.99 -5.18
C LEU A 53 -5.21 10.72 -6.30
N CYS A 54 -6.48 10.36 -6.53
CA CYS A 54 -7.26 10.94 -7.63
C CYS A 54 -7.66 12.40 -7.37
N LYS A 55 -8.41 12.65 -6.28
CA LYS A 55 -8.97 13.98 -5.97
C LYS A 55 -7.92 15.04 -5.63
N THR A 56 -6.72 14.66 -5.21
CA THR A 56 -5.66 15.61 -4.84
C THR A 56 -4.50 15.57 -5.83
N ARG A 57 -3.73 14.49 -5.86
CA ARG A 57 -2.45 14.43 -6.58
C ARG A 57 -2.63 14.45 -8.10
N ALA A 58 -3.43 13.54 -8.64
CA ALA A 58 -3.66 13.45 -10.07
C ALA A 58 -4.38 14.70 -10.60
N ALA A 59 -5.45 15.13 -9.92
CA ALA A 59 -6.20 16.34 -10.27
C ALA A 59 -5.34 17.60 -10.28
N ALA A 60 -4.45 17.78 -9.30
CA ALA A 60 -3.56 18.95 -9.24
C ALA A 60 -2.60 19.06 -10.43
N PHE A 61 -2.28 17.95 -11.09
CA PHE A 61 -1.43 17.92 -12.28
C PHE A 61 -2.21 17.66 -13.59
N GLY A 62 -3.55 17.65 -13.54
CA GLY A 62 -4.40 17.51 -14.72
C GLY A 62 -4.49 16.09 -15.31
N TYR A 63 -4.12 15.06 -14.55
CA TYR A 63 -4.28 13.67 -14.99
C TYR A 63 -5.71 13.17 -14.75
N PRO A 64 -6.31 12.41 -15.69
CA PRO A 64 -7.53 11.67 -15.41
C PRO A 64 -7.25 10.64 -14.32
N CYS A 65 -8.20 10.42 -13.41
CA CYS A 65 -8.06 9.41 -12.39
C CYS A 65 -9.41 8.80 -12.02
N GLU A 66 -9.44 7.48 -11.96
CA GLU A 66 -10.62 6.68 -11.63
C GLU A 66 -10.40 5.96 -10.29
N ASP A 67 -11.45 5.92 -9.48
CA ASP A 67 -11.52 5.12 -8.26
C ASP A 67 -12.21 3.80 -8.57
N HIS A 68 -11.58 2.69 -8.17
CA HIS A 68 -12.08 1.33 -8.34
C HIS A 68 -12.11 0.62 -6.99
N MET A 69 -13.03 -0.34 -6.85
CA MET A 69 -13.16 -1.16 -5.65
C MET A 69 -13.16 -2.65 -6.03
N VAL A 70 -12.39 -3.44 -5.29
CA VAL A 70 -12.24 -4.88 -5.51
C VAL A 70 -12.51 -5.60 -4.20
N THR A 71 -13.35 -6.64 -4.24
CA THR A 71 -13.61 -7.48 -3.06
C THR A 71 -12.76 -8.74 -3.14
N THR A 72 -11.99 -9.03 -2.09
CA THR A 72 -11.21 -10.26 -1.98
C THR A 72 -12.11 -11.44 -1.61
N GLU A 73 -11.61 -12.66 -1.82
CA GLU A 73 -12.35 -13.89 -1.49
C GLU A 73 -12.74 -13.96 0.00
N ASP A 74 -11.86 -13.47 0.88
CA ASP A 74 -12.08 -13.43 2.32
C ASP A 74 -12.84 -12.19 2.80
N GLY A 75 -13.36 -11.35 1.89
CA GLY A 75 -14.34 -10.29 2.21
C GLY A 75 -13.78 -8.89 2.37
N TYR A 76 -12.47 -8.65 2.23
CA TYR A 76 -11.90 -7.29 2.27
C TYR A 76 -12.23 -6.52 1.00
N ILE A 77 -12.58 -5.25 1.15
CA ILE A 77 -12.87 -4.36 0.02
C ILE A 77 -11.72 -3.38 -0.16
N LEU A 78 -10.96 -3.58 -1.22
CA LEU A 78 -9.73 -2.88 -1.55
C LEU A 78 -10.01 -1.74 -2.54
N SER A 79 -9.46 -0.56 -2.27
CA SER A 79 -9.49 0.54 -3.23
C SER A 79 -8.30 0.48 -4.18
N LEU A 80 -8.58 0.54 -5.48
CA LEU A 80 -7.60 0.73 -6.53
C LEU A 80 -7.80 2.12 -7.13
N LYS A 81 -6.71 2.71 -7.59
CA LYS A 81 -6.74 3.96 -8.37
C LYS A 81 -6.22 3.66 -9.77
N ARG A 82 -6.70 4.39 -10.76
CA ARG A 82 -6.25 4.22 -12.14
C ARG A 82 -6.04 5.56 -12.81
N ILE A 83 -4.88 5.75 -13.43
CA ILE A 83 -4.61 6.84 -14.37
C ILE A 83 -4.58 6.22 -15.76
N PRO A 84 -5.68 6.32 -16.53
CA PRO A 84 -5.82 5.60 -17.80
C PRO A 84 -4.91 6.15 -18.91
N HIS A 85 -4.50 7.41 -18.82
CA HIS A 85 -3.58 8.03 -19.76
C HIS A 85 -2.90 9.28 -19.17
N GLY A 86 -1.77 9.68 -19.76
CA GLY A 86 -1.10 10.94 -19.45
C GLY A 86 -1.91 12.18 -19.82
N VAL A 87 -1.40 13.36 -19.47
CA VAL A 87 -2.11 14.65 -19.68
C VAL A 87 -2.33 14.94 -21.17
N SER A 88 -1.31 14.67 -21.99
CA SER A 88 -1.44 14.77 -23.44
C SER A 88 -2.22 13.57 -23.95
N LYS A 89 -3.46 13.81 -24.41
CA LYS A 89 -4.32 12.77 -24.95
C LYS A 89 -3.70 12.22 -26.23
N THR A 90 -3.10 11.04 -26.14
CA THR A 90 -2.69 10.29 -27.33
C THR A 90 -3.90 9.57 -27.91
N GLU A 91 -4.07 9.64 -29.23
CA GLU A 91 -5.13 8.98 -30.01
C GLU A 91 -5.17 7.45 -29.82
N ASN A 92 -4.08 6.86 -29.30
CA ASN A 92 -4.04 5.43 -29.05
C ASN A 92 -5.03 5.04 -27.96
N THR A 93 -6.02 4.24 -28.30
CA THR A 93 -7.09 3.82 -27.38
C THR A 93 -6.72 2.58 -26.58
N THR A 94 -5.75 1.77 -27.06
CA THR A 94 -5.32 0.53 -26.41
C THR A 94 -3.98 0.74 -25.71
N ARG A 95 -4.02 0.80 -24.38
CA ARG A 95 -2.83 0.99 -23.53
C ARG A 95 -2.58 -0.27 -22.70
N ILE A 96 -1.30 -0.59 -22.52
CA ILE A 96 -0.87 -1.79 -21.80
C ILE A 96 -0.99 -1.51 -20.29
N PRO A 97 -1.64 -2.41 -19.51
CA PRO A 97 -1.76 -2.22 -18.07
C PRO A 97 -0.45 -2.40 -17.32
N VAL A 98 -0.19 -1.47 -16.40
CA VAL A 98 0.87 -1.56 -15.39
C VAL A 98 0.27 -1.44 -14.01
N LEU A 99 0.52 -2.41 -13.14
CA LEU A 99 0.08 -2.39 -11.74
C LEU A 99 1.26 -2.01 -10.83
N LEU A 100 1.10 -0.90 -10.11
CA LEU A 100 2.01 -0.44 -9.08
C LEU A 100 1.54 -0.91 -7.70
N PHE A 101 2.39 -1.67 -7.01
CA PHE A 101 2.06 -2.29 -5.73
C PHE A 101 3.02 -1.83 -4.63
N HIS A 102 2.46 -1.17 -3.62
CA HIS A 102 3.23 -0.47 -2.60
C HIS A 102 3.91 -1.40 -1.56
N GLY A 103 4.73 -0.80 -0.70
CA GLY A 103 5.42 -1.49 0.40
C GLY A 103 4.66 -1.44 1.72
N LEU A 104 5.27 -1.95 2.79
CA LEU A 104 4.71 -1.89 4.14
C LEU A 104 4.55 -0.44 4.62
N MET A 105 3.48 -0.15 5.38
CA MET A 105 3.19 1.16 6.00
C MET A 105 3.07 2.36 5.04
N VAL A 106 2.86 2.11 3.76
CA VAL A 106 2.55 3.12 2.75
C VAL A 106 1.29 2.71 1.99
N ASP A 107 0.82 3.56 1.07
CA ASP A 107 -0.30 3.28 0.21
C ASP A 107 0.02 3.65 -1.26
N SER A 108 -0.96 3.56 -2.14
CA SER A 108 -0.87 3.91 -3.56
C SER A 108 -0.31 5.32 -3.84
N VAL A 109 -0.49 6.27 -2.92
CA VAL A 109 -0.06 7.67 -3.11
C VAL A 109 1.46 7.78 -3.19
N SER A 110 2.18 6.82 -2.59
CA SER A 110 3.65 6.77 -2.64
C SER A 110 4.24 6.84 -4.06
N TRP A 111 3.51 6.37 -5.06
CA TRP A 111 3.92 6.39 -6.47
C TRP A 111 3.74 7.74 -7.17
N VAL A 112 3.09 8.72 -6.52
CA VAL A 112 2.73 10.05 -7.04
C VAL A 112 3.05 11.21 -6.09
N LEU A 113 3.95 11.00 -5.12
CA LEU A 113 4.34 12.03 -4.14
C LEU A 113 5.18 13.17 -4.74
N GLY A 114 5.95 12.91 -5.79
CA GLY A 114 6.78 13.91 -6.46
C GLY A 114 6.02 14.73 -7.51
N THR A 115 6.76 15.47 -8.34
CA THR A 115 6.21 16.08 -9.56
C THR A 115 5.93 15.02 -10.63
N PRO A 116 5.18 15.34 -11.72
CA PRO A 116 5.01 14.47 -12.87
C PRO A 116 6.30 13.84 -13.40
N LYS A 117 7.40 14.60 -13.43
CA LYS A 117 8.70 14.14 -13.94
C LYS A 117 9.50 13.28 -12.95
N GLN A 118 9.04 13.14 -11.71
CA GLN A 118 9.74 12.44 -10.63
C GLN A 118 8.95 11.25 -10.08
N SER A 119 7.68 11.14 -10.44
CA SER A 119 6.77 10.15 -9.90
C SER A 119 6.54 9.06 -10.93
N LEU A 120 6.86 7.81 -10.58
CA LEU A 120 6.76 6.69 -11.51
C LEU A 120 5.36 6.54 -12.11
N GLY A 121 4.30 6.76 -11.32
CA GLY A 121 2.92 6.70 -11.80
C GLY A 121 2.63 7.67 -12.94
N PHE A 122 3.09 8.92 -12.82
CA PHE A 122 2.91 9.93 -13.85
C PHE A 122 3.81 9.70 -15.07
N ILE A 123 5.07 9.32 -14.85
CA ILE A 123 6.02 9.00 -15.92
C ILE A 123 5.48 7.86 -16.80
N LEU A 124 4.90 6.83 -16.21
CA LEU A 124 4.30 5.71 -16.95
C LEU A 124 3.04 6.16 -17.73
N ALA A 125 2.17 6.96 -17.12
CA ALA A 125 0.96 7.45 -17.79
C ALA A 125 1.31 8.32 -19.01
N ASP A 126 2.27 9.22 -18.88
CA ASP A 126 2.79 10.03 -20.00
C ASP A 126 3.56 9.18 -21.03
N GLY A 127 4.16 8.08 -20.59
CA GLY A 127 4.76 7.05 -21.43
C GLY A 127 3.75 6.19 -22.21
N GLY A 128 2.45 6.41 -22.03
CA GLY A 128 1.40 5.72 -22.77
C GLY A 128 0.90 4.41 -22.15
N PHE A 129 1.19 4.16 -20.88
CA PHE A 129 0.66 3.01 -20.13
C PHE A 129 -0.70 3.32 -19.48
N ASP A 130 -1.49 2.27 -19.26
CA ASP A 130 -2.67 2.31 -18.38
C ASP A 130 -2.22 1.97 -16.96
N VAL A 131 -2.15 2.96 -16.07
CA VAL A 131 -1.47 2.82 -14.78
C VAL A 131 -2.46 2.58 -13.66
N TRP A 132 -2.33 1.44 -13.00
CA TRP A 132 -3.13 1.01 -11.86
C TRP A 132 -2.30 1.07 -10.58
N PHE A 133 -2.94 1.50 -9.49
CA PHE A 133 -2.32 1.63 -8.18
C PHE A 133 -3.13 0.83 -7.17
N ALA A 134 -2.56 -0.25 -6.65
CA ALA A 134 -3.22 -1.06 -5.63
C ALA A 134 -3.12 -0.40 -4.26
N ASN A 135 -4.14 -0.59 -3.42
CA ASN A 135 -4.03 -0.44 -1.96
C ASN A 135 -4.40 -1.76 -1.31
N THR A 136 -3.57 -2.21 -0.36
CA THR A 136 -3.81 -3.43 0.42
C THR A 136 -4.80 -3.21 1.56
N ARG A 137 -5.41 -4.28 2.07
CA ARG A 137 -6.27 -4.25 3.26
C ARG A 137 -5.62 -3.48 4.42
N GLY A 138 -6.43 -2.71 5.16
CA GLY A 138 -5.98 -1.96 6.33
C GLY A 138 -5.34 -0.60 6.04
N THR A 139 -4.91 -0.34 4.80
CA THR A 139 -4.52 1.02 4.36
C THR A 139 -5.71 1.98 4.45
N ASN A 140 -5.44 3.29 4.52
CA ASN A 140 -6.49 4.28 4.77
C ASN A 140 -7.63 4.26 3.72
N SER A 141 -7.35 3.83 2.49
CA SER A 141 -8.35 3.72 1.41
C SER A 141 -8.99 2.32 1.29
N SER A 142 -8.54 1.33 2.07
CA SER A 142 -9.00 -0.07 2.03
C SER A 142 -9.32 -0.58 3.44
N ARG A 143 -10.14 0.19 4.17
CA ARG A 143 -10.63 -0.10 5.53
C ARG A 143 -12.09 -0.54 5.55
N ASN A 144 -12.42 -1.48 4.68
CA ASN A 144 -13.79 -1.95 4.52
C ASN A 144 -13.82 -3.47 4.30
N HIS A 145 -14.90 -4.11 4.74
CA HIS A 145 -15.10 -5.55 4.68
C HIS A 145 -16.59 -5.85 4.46
N THR A 146 -16.91 -7.03 3.93
CA THR A 146 -18.30 -7.45 3.71
C THR A 146 -19.08 -7.75 4.99
N SER A 147 -18.37 -8.03 6.08
CA SER A 147 -18.96 -8.49 7.36
C SER A 147 -18.30 -7.93 8.62
N LEU A 148 -17.12 -7.34 8.52
CA LEU A 148 -16.32 -6.86 9.65
C LEU A 148 -16.14 -5.34 9.55
N THR A 149 -15.82 -4.71 10.67
CA THR A 149 -15.46 -3.30 10.73
C THR A 149 -14.03 -3.16 11.26
N PRO A 150 -13.34 -2.03 10.99
CA PRO A 150 -12.02 -1.77 11.58
C PRO A 150 -12.01 -1.73 13.12
N ASP A 151 -13.16 -1.68 13.78
CA ASP A 151 -13.28 -1.75 15.24
C ASP A 151 -13.24 -3.21 15.77
N ASP A 152 -13.48 -4.19 14.88
CA ASP A 152 -13.42 -5.61 15.22
C ASP A 152 -11.96 -6.11 15.21
N PRO A 153 -11.46 -6.75 16.29
CA PRO A 153 -10.10 -7.29 16.31
C PRO A 153 -9.83 -8.30 15.19
N GLU A 154 -10.86 -9.05 14.77
CA GLU A 154 -10.78 -10.04 13.70
C GLU A 154 -10.49 -9.40 12.33
N TYR A 155 -10.89 -8.13 12.11
CA TYR A 155 -10.54 -7.37 10.91
C TYR A 155 -9.02 -7.18 10.75
N TRP A 156 -8.26 -7.24 11.84
CA TRP A 156 -6.81 -7.06 11.82
C TRP A 156 -6.05 -8.39 11.92
N ASN A 157 -6.76 -9.52 11.89
CA ASN A 157 -6.16 -10.85 12.00
C ASN A 157 -5.70 -11.39 10.64
N TRP A 158 -4.71 -10.74 10.05
CA TRP A 158 -4.09 -11.16 8.79
C TRP A 158 -2.60 -10.81 8.77
N THR A 159 -1.88 -11.46 7.87
CA THR A 159 -0.45 -11.25 7.63
C THR A 159 -0.20 -10.98 6.15
N TRP A 160 1.05 -10.76 5.78
CA TRP A 160 1.48 -10.74 4.38
C TRP A 160 1.05 -12.01 3.60
N ASP A 161 0.81 -13.14 4.27
CA ASP A 161 0.31 -14.37 3.63
C ASP A 161 -1.07 -14.14 3.01
N GLN A 162 -1.99 -13.50 3.72
CA GLN A 162 -3.31 -13.14 3.18
C GLN A 162 -3.21 -12.12 2.04
N LEU A 163 -2.22 -11.21 2.09
CA LEU A 163 -1.98 -10.28 0.98
C LEU A 163 -1.57 -11.04 -0.30
N ALA A 164 -0.71 -12.05 -0.16
CA ALA A 164 -0.30 -12.89 -1.29
C ALA A 164 -1.43 -13.84 -1.74
N ALA A 165 -2.22 -14.35 -0.81
CA ALA A 165 -3.25 -15.34 -1.06
C ALA A 165 -4.55 -14.76 -1.64
N TYR A 166 -4.94 -13.55 -1.22
CA TYR A 166 -6.25 -12.97 -1.51
C TYR A 166 -6.20 -11.57 -2.16
N ASP A 167 -5.41 -10.63 -1.60
CA ASP A 167 -5.37 -9.25 -2.15
C ASP A 167 -4.75 -9.24 -3.56
N LEU A 168 -3.56 -9.82 -3.70
CA LEU A 168 -2.81 -9.79 -4.94
C LEU A 168 -3.56 -10.48 -6.10
N PRO A 169 -4.15 -11.68 -5.93
CA PRO A 169 -4.97 -12.29 -6.97
C PRO A 169 -6.19 -11.43 -7.34
N ALA A 170 -6.93 -10.91 -6.35
CA ALA A 170 -8.14 -10.13 -6.61
C ALA A 170 -7.82 -8.85 -7.40
N VAL A 171 -6.76 -8.13 -7.01
CA VAL A 171 -6.29 -6.92 -7.69
C VAL A 171 -5.82 -7.24 -9.12
N LEU A 172 -4.97 -8.24 -9.30
CA LEU A 172 -4.46 -8.59 -10.64
C LEU A 172 -5.56 -9.08 -11.57
N GLN A 173 -6.49 -9.89 -11.07
CA GLN A 173 -7.62 -10.39 -11.82
C GLN A 173 -8.52 -9.24 -12.27
N HIS A 174 -8.84 -8.31 -11.36
CA HIS A 174 -9.63 -7.13 -11.70
C HIS A 174 -8.99 -6.30 -12.82
N VAL A 175 -7.68 -6.02 -12.74
CA VAL A 175 -6.98 -5.26 -13.79
C VAL A 175 -6.97 -6.03 -15.11
N TYR A 176 -6.71 -7.35 -15.07
CA TYR A 176 -6.71 -8.21 -16.25
C TYR A 176 -8.08 -8.18 -16.95
N ASP A 177 -9.17 -8.36 -16.21
CA ASP A 177 -10.53 -8.39 -16.74
C ASP A 177 -10.96 -7.02 -17.26
N HIS A 178 -10.71 -5.95 -16.49
CA HIS A 178 -11.08 -4.58 -16.86
C HIS A 178 -10.37 -4.11 -18.13
N THR A 179 -9.17 -4.62 -18.41
CA THR A 179 -8.40 -4.26 -19.59
C THR A 179 -8.58 -5.22 -20.77
N GLY A 180 -9.61 -6.07 -20.73
CA GLY A 180 -9.97 -6.97 -21.82
C GLY A 180 -9.07 -8.19 -21.94
N GLY A 181 -8.55 -8.70 -20.81
CA GLY A 181 -7.69 -9.88 -20.76
C GLY A 181 -6.23 -9.60 -21.11
N GLN A 182 -5.77 -8.36 -20.94
CA GLN A 182 -4.36 -8.03 -21.17
C GLN A 182 -3.52 -8.44 -19.97
N LYS A 183 -2.46 -9.22 -20.21
CA LYS A 183 -1.48 -9.54 -19.16
C LYS A 183 -0.83 -8.26 -18.63
N VAL A 184 -0.74 -8.17 -17.30
CA VAL A 184 -0.36 -6.97 -16.55
C VAL A 184 1.15 -6.91 -16.32
N HIS A 185 1.77 -5.75 -16.53
CA HIS A 185 3.12 -5.50 -16.03
C HIS A 185 3.05 -5.15 -14.54
N TYR A 186 3.64 -5.98 -13.68
CA TYR A 186 3.67 -5.75 -12.25
C TYR A 186 4.92 -4.97 -11.84
N ILE A 187 4.78 -3.96 -11.00
CA ILE A 187 5.90 -3.27 -10.35
C ILE A 187 5.64 -3.23 -8.85
N GLY A 188 6.44 -3.98 -8.09
CA GLY A 188 6.33 -4.05 -6.64
C GLY A 188 7.48 -3.32 -5.95
N HIS A 189 7.20 -2.69 -4.82
CA HIS A 189 8.22 -2.16 -3.92
C HIS A 189 8.18 -2.89 -2.57
N SER A 190 9.33 -3.32 -2.04
CA SER A 190 9.44 -3.89 -0.69
C SER A 190 8.44 -5.03 -0.47
N LEU A 191 7.42 -4.88 0.40
CA LEU A 191 6.36 -5.87 0.61
C LEU A 191 5.68 -6.34 -0.69
N GLY A 192 5.43 -5.46 -1.65
CA GLY A 192 4.89 -5.85 -2.96
C GLY A 192 5.77 -6.90 -3.67
N THR A 193 7.10 -6.77 -3.55
CA THR A 193 8.01 -7.77 -4.12
C THR A 193 7.94 -9.12 -3.43
N LEU A 194 7.72 -9.13 -2.11
CA LEU A 194 7.61 -10.36 -1.32
C LEU A 194 6.40 -11.17 -1.78
N ILE A 195 5.22 -10.54 -1.85
CA ILE A 195 3.97 -11.24 -2.15
C ILE A 195 3.92 -11.78 -3.59
N ILE A 196 4.48 -11.05 -4.57
CA ILE A 196 4.52 -11.54 -5.96
C ILE A 196 5.54 -12.69 -6.11
N LEU A 197 6.67 -12.63 -5.41
CA LEU A 197 7.65 -13.72 -5.39
C LEU A 197 7.07 -14.96 -4.72
N ALA A 198 6.34 -14.81 -3.62
CA ALA A 198 5.63 -15.91 -2.96
C ALA A 198 4.62 -16.56 -3.93
N ALA A 199 3.76 -15.78 -4.57
CA ALA A 199 2.80 -16.29 -5.54
C ALA A 199 3.48 -17.02 -6.72
N PHE A 200 4.58 -16.49 -7.25
CA PHE A 200 5.32 -17.14 -8.34
C PHE A 200 6.02 -18.43 -7.91
N SER A 201 6.48 -18.51 -6.65
CA SER A 201 7.09 -19.74 -6.12
C SER A 201 6.10 -20.91 -6.03
N GLU A 202 4.80 -20.60 -5.94
CA GLU A 202 3.69 -21.55 -5.97
C GLU A 202 3.09 -21.74 -7.38
N HIS A 203 3.72 -21.21 -8.43
CA HIS A 203 3.22 -21.19 -9.80
C HIS A 203 1.83 -20.52 -9.98
N ARG A 204 1.44 -19.64 -9.06
CA ARG A 204 0.18 -18.88 -9.13
C ARG A 204 0.38 -17.60 -9.96
N LEU A 205 -0.72 -17.07 -10.51
CA LEU A 205 -0.82 -15.75 -11.18
C LEU A 205 0.00 -15.57 -12.48
N LEU A 206 0.75 -16.58 -12.94
CA LEU A 206 1.57 -16.53 -14.16
C LEU A 206 0.77 -16.26 -15.45
N HIS A 207 -0.53 -16.58 -15.45
CA HIS A 207 -1.42 -16.31 -16.58
C HIS A 207 -1.87 -14.84 -16.63
N LEU A 208 -1.84 -14.12 -15.50
CA LEU A 208 -2.25 -12.71 -15.39
C LEU A 208 -1.09 -11.74 -15.60
N VAL A 209 0.14 -12.15 -15.27
CA VAL A 209 1.31 -11.25 -15.26
C VAL A 209 2.16 -11.42 -16.52
N ARG A 210 2.50 -10.30 -17.18
CA ARG A 210 3.38 -10.26 -18.36
C ARG A 210 4.85 -10.17 -17.97
N SER A 211 5.17 -9.32 -17.00
CA SER A 211 6.49 -9.20 -16.39
C SER A 211 6.37 -8.62 -14.99
N ALA A 212 7.38 -8.84 -14.14
CA ALA A 212 7.47 -8.25 -12.82
C ALA A 212 8.77 -7.47 -12.65
N VAL A 213 8.66 -6.21 -12.20
CA VAL A 213 9.79 -5.36 -11.79
C VAL A 213 9.78 -5.29 -10.26
N LEU A 214 10.93 -5.62 -9.66
CA LEU A 214 11.05 -5.76 -8.21
C LEU A 214 11.97 -4.67 -7.65
N LEU A 215 11.38 -3.63 -7.05
CA LEU A 215 12.11 -2.52 -6.45
C LEU A 215 12.37 -2.82 -4.97
N CYS A 216 13.64 -2.84 -4.56
CA CYS A 216 14.06 -3.22 -3.20
C CYS A 216 13.50 -4.61 -2.79
N PRO A 217 13.87 -5.70 -3.51
CA PRO A 217 13.25 -7.01 -3.34
C PRO A 217 13.44 -7.57 -1.94
N ILE A 218 12.36 -8.09 -1.36
CA ILE A 218 12.35 -8.81 -0.08
C ILE A 218 12.01 -10.28 -0.35
N ALA A 219 12.95 -11.16 -0.02
CA ALA A 219 12.74 -12.62 -0.01
C ALA A 219 13.19 -13.23 1.33
N TYR A 220 14.32 -12.77 1.86
CA TYR A 220 14.87 -13.23 3.12
C TYR A 220 15.33 -12.04 3.97
N LEU A 221 14.87 -11.96 5.21
CA LEU A 221 15.22 -10.86 6.13
C LEU A 221 16.22 -11.25 7.24
N TYR A 222 16.60 -12.53 7.34
CA TYR A 222 17.39 -13.06 8.47
C TYR A 222 18.84 -12.52 8.57
N LYS A 223 19.42 -11.98 7.49
CA LYS A 223 20.80 -11.43 7.48
C LYS A 223 20.86 -9.91 7.61
N THR A 224 19.74 -9.22 7.79
CA THR A 224 19.75 -7.75 7.87
C THR A 224 20.31 -7.26 9.20
N LYS A 225 21.26 -6.31 9.13
CA LYS A 225 21.83 -5.65 10.32
C LYS A 225 21.08 -4.36 10.68
N SER A 226 20.18 -3.89 9.82
CA SER A 226 19.42 -2.65 10.03
C SER A 226 18.35 -2.84 11.10
N LYS A 227 18.32 -1.94 12.10
CA LYS A 227 17.28 -1.92 13.14
C LYS A 227 15.88 -1.73 12.53
N LEU A 228 15.77 -0.87 11.51
CA LEU A 228 14.52 -0.63 10.79
C LEU A 228 14.04 -1.89 10.07
N THR A 229 14.94 -2.60 9.39
CA THR A 229 14.56 -3.83 8.70
C THR A 229 14.20 -4.92 9.71
N ARG A 230 14.87 -5.01 10.87
CA ARG A 230 14.47 -5.92 11.94
C ARG A 230 13.08 -5.60 12.50
N LEU A 231 12.74 -4.32 12.65
CA LEU A 231 11.39 -3.89 13.01
C LEU A 231 10.39 -4.24 11.91
N ALA A 232 10.71 -4.00 10.64
CA ALA A 232 9.85 -4.39 9.53
C ALA A 232 9.65 -5.92 9.48
N THR A 233 10.70 -6.71 9.70
CA THR A 233 10.61 -8.16 9.87
C THR A 233 9.71 -8.50 11.04
N GLN A 234 9.85 -7.80 12.17
CA GLN A 234 8.96 -8.00 13.31
C GLN A 234 7.54 -7.54 13.03
N ILE A 235 7.25 -6.57 12.17
CA ILE A 235 5.88 -6.21 11.82
C ILE A 235 5.31 -7.27 10.87
N LEU A 236 6.05 -7.61 9.81
CA LEU A 236 5.73 -8.69 8.86
C LEU A 236 5.58 -10.06 9.56
N LEU A 237 6.32 -10.32 10.63
CA LEU A 237 6.26 -11.55 11.44
C LEU A 237 5.42 -11.40 12.72
N ALA A 238 5.15 -10.21 13.24
CA ALA A 238 4.25 -10.03 14.40
C ALA A 238 2.79 -10.07 13.98
N GLU A 239 2.51 -9.83 12.70
CA GLU A 239 1.29 -10.35 12.07
C GLU A 239 1.15 -11.88 12.28
N VAL A 240 2.25 -12.65 12.48
CA VAL A 240 2.22 -14.08 12.90
C VAL A 240 2.16 -14.28 14.43
N LYS A 241 2.47 -13.25 15.26
CA LYS A 241 2.67 -13.39 16.73
C LYS A 241 1.73 -12.57 17.62
N THR A 242 0.74 -11.85 17.09
CA THR A 242 -0.35 -11.27 17.91
C THR A 242 -1.35 -12.33 18.42
N VAL A 243 -0.93 -13.60 18.50
CA VAL A 243 -1.63 -14.70 19.20
C VAL A 243 -0.81 -15.25 20.38
N HIS A 244 0.43 -14.81 20.61
CA HIS A 244 1.17 -15.23 21.81
C HIS A 244 1.79 -14.07 22.62
N HIS A 245 1.04 -13.72 23.66
CA HIS A 245 1.45 -13.11 24.93
C HIS A 245 1.56 -11.59 25.05
N THR A 246 0.44 -10.98 25.44
CA THR A 246 0.37 -10.47 26.82
C THR A 246 0.39 -11.66 27.81
N CYS A 247 1.39 -11.66 28.69
CA CYS A 247 1.55 -12.55 29.87
C CYS A 247 1.59 -14.07 29.68
N SER A 248 2.79 -14.63 29.88
CA SER A 248 3.13 -15.90 30.59
C SER A 248 4.07 -16.81 29.80
N TYR A 249 5.30 -16.94 30.33
CA TYR A 249 6.22 -18.06 30.24
C TYR A 249 5.87 -19.19 29.26
N TYR A 250 6.66 -19.35 28.19
CA TYR A 250 7.15 -20.67 27.79
C TYR A 250 8.50 -20.53 27.08
N GLN A 251 9.50 -21.13 27.70
CA GLN A 251 10.85 -21.30 27.21
C GLN A 251 10.87 -22.60 26.41
N ILE A 252 11.35 -22.58 25.17
CA ILE A 252 11.59 -23.81 24.39
C ILE A 252 13.04 -23.79 23.88
N PRO A 253 13.77 -24.91 24.01
CA PRO A 253 15.23 -24.93 23.99
C PRO A 253 15.80 -25.02 22.57
N HIS A 254 17.03 -24.54 22.43
CA HIS A 254 17.86 -24.71 21.26
C HIS A 254 18.31 -26.18 21.13
N VAL A 255 18.19 -26.72 19.91
CA VAL A 255 19.06 -27.79 19.40
C VAL A 255 19.95 -27.15 18.33
#